data_AF-A0A949I8J3-F1
#
_entry.id   AF-A0A949I8J3-F1
#
_cell.length_a   1.000
_cell.length_b   1.000
_cell.length_c   1.000
_cell.angle_alpha   90.00
_cell.angle_beta   90.00
_cell.angle_gamma   90.00
#
_symmetry.space_group_name_H-M   'P 1'
#
loop_
_entity.id
_entity.type
_entity.pdbx_description
1 polymer ?
#
loop_
_entity_poly.entity_id
_entity_poly.type
_entity_poly.pdbx_seq_one_letter_code
_entity_poly.pdbx_strand_id
1 'polypeptide(L)'
;MTPLPRPLFAAAATALLAAALHAQPAPAPRPLAGCDGPATVVLQPAAAGAAPLVDGDEAATTPRTAAPAEARAVWLDVRRLLWPGLPATGRYRLYHAAAGQMVARAGAPVQGSDGALELAPTGAALGPGDAAYAYLPPGVVLALPSGSVDIAHLLRGQLLVVHEDAQGHVLQATGTQLAGALDDRYASADASPPLGATPAATGAVWRLWAPTARAVSLCLYARGDSAATQHVFMRFDADTGVWSYH
;
A
#
# COMPACT_ATOMS: atom_id res chain seq x y z
N MET A 1 -57.60 0.63 -55.33
CA MET A 1 -57.85 0.52 -53.88
C MET A 1 -56.50 0.49 -53.18
N THR A 2 -56.09 1.63 -52.63
CA THR A 2 -55.02 1.70 -51.63
C THR A 2 -55.48 0.98 -50.36
N PRO A 3 -54.56 0.29 -49.67
CA PRO A 3 -54.12 0.85 -48.40
C PRO A 3 -52.60 0.82 -48.17
N LEU A 4 -52.25 1.69 -47.22
CA LEU A 4 -50.97 2.17 -46.73
C LEU A 4 -50.03 1.11 -46.11
N PRO A 5 -48.75 1.47 -45.87
CA PRO A 5 -47.65 0.57 -45.59
C PRO A 5 -47.55 0.20 -44.11
N ARG A 6 -46.93 -0.94 -43.82
CA ARG A 6 -46.52 -1.34 -42.46
C ARG A 6 -45.00 -1.48 -42.38
N PRO A 7 -44.41 -1.17 -41.20
CA PRO A 7 -43.09 -0.57 -41.11
C PRO A 7 -41.96 -1.61 -40.94
N LEU A 8 -40.77 -1.18 -41.35
CA LEU A 8 -39.49 -1.76 -40.98
C LEU A 8 -39.33 -1.69 -39.45
N PHE A 9 -39.33 -2.84 -38.78
CA PHE A 9 -38.87 -2.94 -37.40
C PHE A 9 -37.34 -2.93 -37.39
N ALA A 10 -36.76 -1.77 -37.11
CA ALA A 10 -35.39 -1.63 -36.65
C ALA A 10 -35.33 -2.08 -35.18
N ALA A 11 -34.72 -3.23 -34.93
CA ALA A 11 -34.37 -3.64 -33.57
C ALA A 11 -33.15 -2.84 -33.10
N ALA A 12 -33.41 -1.68 -32.48
CA ALA A 12 -32.42 -0.99 -31.68
C ALA A 12 -32.29 -1.73 -30.33
N ALA A 13 -31.26 -2.56 -30.19
CA ALA A 13 -30.89 -3.12 -28.90
C ALA A 13 -30.15 -2.05 -28.08
N THR A 14 -30.91 -1.25 -27.34
CA THR A 14 -30.36 -0.33 -26.33
C THR A 14 -29.95 -1.16 -25.12
N ALA A 15 -28.66 -1.52 -25.04
CA ALA A 15 -28.09 -2.09 -23.83
C ALA A 15 -28.03 -0.98 -22.77
N LEU A 16 -28.97 -1.01 -21.81
CA LEU A 16 -28.87 -0.26 -20.57
C LEU A 16 -27.65 -0.78 -19.78
N LEU A 17 -26.57 0.00 -19.80
CA LEU A 17 -25.47 -0.16 -18.85
C LEU A 17 -25.98 0.30 -17.48
N ALA A 18 -26.53 -0.62 -16.68
CA ALA A 18 -26.75 -0.38 -15.27
C ALA A 18 -25.38 -0.36 -14.58
N ALA A 19 -24.76 0.81 -14.52
CA ALA A 19 -23.63 1.04 -13.63
C ALA A 19 -24.14 0.90 -12.19
N ALA A 20 -23.97 -0.29 -11.61
CA ALA A 20 -24.04 -0.48 -10.18
C ALA A 20 -22.85 0.25 -9.56
N LEU A 21 -23.00 1.57 -9.38
CA LEU A 21 -22.20 2.35 -8.46
C LEU A 21 -22.35 1.68 -7.09
N HIS A 22 -21.39 0.84 -6.72
CA HIS A 22 -21.20 0.47 -5.33
C HIS A 22 -20.68 1.73 -4.63
N ALA A 23 -21.59 2.65 -4.32
CA ALA A 23 -21.34 3.72 -3.39
C ALA A 23 -21.03 3.05 -2.05
N GLN A 24 -19.74 2.93 -1.72
CA GLN A 24 -19.33 2.56 -0.38
C GLN A 24 -19.98 3.57 0.58
N PRO A 25 -20.68 3.12 1.63
CA PRO A 25 -21.22 4.06 2.61
C PRO A 25 -20.05 4.86 3.17
N ALA A 26 -20.19 6.19 3.16
CA ALA A 26 -19.22 7.08 3.78
C ALA A 26 -18.98 6.60 5.22
N PRO A 27 -17.72 6.47 5.67
CA PRO A 27 -17.45 6.10 7.05
C PRO A 27 -18.15 7.12 7.97
N ALA A 28 -18.89 6.63 8.97
CA ALA A 28 -19.54 7.49 9.95
C ALA A 28 -18.53 8.49 10.52
N PRO A 29 -18.91 9.77 10.75
CA PRO A 29 -18.00 10.78 11.27
C PRO A 29 -17.41 10.28 12.59
N ARG A 30 -16.12 9.97 12.60
CA ARG A 30 -15.38 9.76 13.84
C ARG A 30 -15.39 11.09 14.60
N PRO A 31 -15.66 11.10 15.91
CA PRO A 31 -15.74 12.33 16.67
C PRO A 31 -14.38 13.05 16.64
N LEU A 32 -14.43 14.38 16.69
CA LEU A 32 -13.26 15.29 16.78
C LEU A 32 -12.21 14.85 17.82
N ALA A 33 -12.61 14.04 18.81
CA ALA A 33 -11.73 13.37 19.77
C ALA A 33 -10.54 12.61 19.14
N GLY A 34 -10.62 12.16 17.87
CA GLY A 34 -9.49 11.56 17.17
C GLY A 34 -8.39 12.53 16.76
N CYS A 35 -8.70 13.84 16.66
CA CYS A 35 -7.76 14.89 16.31
C CYS A 35 -6.90 15.34 17.51
N ASP A 36 -7.50 15.31 18.71
CA ASP A 36 -6.91 15.85 19.93
C ASP A 36 -6.33 14.75 20.87
N GLY A 37 -6.26 13.50 20.39
CA GLY A 37 -5.78 12.34 21.16
C GLY A 37 -4.26 12.12 21.09
N PRO A 38 -3.67 11.32 22.00
CA PRO A 38 -2.22 11.07 22.07
C PRO A 38 -1.65 10.25 20.90
N ALA A 39 -2.47 9.87 19.91
CA ALA A 39 -2.06 9.06 18.75
C ALA A 39 -1.50 9.89 17.58
N THR A 40 -1.16 11.16 17.80
CA THR A 40 -0.46 11.99 16.81
C THR A 40 1.01 11.56 16.73
N VAL A 41 1.27 10.50 15.97
CA VAL A 41 2.65 10.18 15.56
C VAL A 41 3.08 11.23 14.55
N VAL A 42 3.83 12.22 15.01
CA VAL A 42 4.69 13.02 14.13
C VAL A 42 5.71 12.06 13.54
N LEU A 43 5.64 11.83 12.22
CA LEU A 43 6.63 11.05 11.49
C LEU A 43 7.99 11.76 11.60
N GLN A 44 8.80 11.37 12.58
CA GLN A 44 10.23 11.66 12.58
C GLN A 44 10.94 10.62 11.70
N PRO A 45 11.95 11.02 10.91
CA PRO A 45 12.75 10.07 10.16
C PRO A 45 13.43 9.10 11.14
N ALA A 46 13.26 7.80 10.90
CA ALA A 46 13.92 6.77 11.69
C ALA A 46 15.44 6.88 11.52
N ALA A 47 16.11 7.50 12.49
CA ALA A 47 17.54 7.39 12.63
C ALA A 47 17.86 5.95 13.09
N ALA A 48 18.77 5.29 12.39
CA ALA A 48 19.36 4.04 12.84
C ALA A 48 20.15 4.33 14.14
N GLY A 49 19.55 4.03 15.29
CA GLY A 49 20.18 4.20 16.58
C GLY A 49 19.55 3.26 17.60
N ALA A 50 20.37 2.42 18.23
CA ALA A 50 19.97 1.52 19.30
C ALA A 50 19.29 2.29 20.43
N ALA A 51 18.09 1.86 20.84
CA ALA A 51 17.36 2.46 21.95
C ALA A 51 18.05 2.12 23.30
N PRO A 52 18.16 3.08 24.24
CA PRO A 52 18.51 2.75 25.61
C PRO A 52 17.29 2.18 26.37
N LEU A 53 17.57 1.33 27.35
CA LEU A 53 16.62 0.82 28.33
C LEU A 53 16.04 1.97 29.16
N VAL A 54 14.71 2.05 29.26
CA VAL A 54 14.01 2.90 30.25
C VAL A 54 12.98 2.02 30.97
N ASP A 55 13.09 2.01 32.30
CA ASP A 55 12.19 1.36 33.27
C ASP A 55 10.88 2.16 33.47
N GLY A 56 9.77 1.45 33.71
CA GLY A 56 8.69 1.90 34.62
C GLY A 56 7.31 2.31 34.03
N ASP A 57 6.31 1.47 34.30
CA ASP A 57 4.86 1.70 34.54
C ASP A 57 3.98 2.52 33.55
N GLU A 58 3.21 1.82 32.70
CA GLU A 58 1.80 1.44 32.92
C GLU A 58 1.30 0.65 31.70
N ALA A 59 0.62 -0.48 31.95
CA ALA A 59 0.26 -1.46 30.95
C ALA A 59 -0.93 -1.01 30.07
N ALA A 60 -0.66 -0.21 29.05
CA ALA A 60 -1.44 -0.30 27.82
C ALA A 60 -1.01 -1.60 27.13
N THR A 61 -1.91 -2.59 27.05
CA THR A 61 -1.69 -3.78 26.22
C THR A 61 -1.74 -3.34 24.76
N THR A 62 -0.66 -2.73 24.27
CA THR A 62 -0.35 -2.75 22.84
C THR A 62 -0.21 -4.23 22.47
N PRO A 63 -0.94 -4.73 21.45
CA PRO A 63 -0.64 -6.05 20.94
C PRO A 63 0.84 -6.03 20.58
N ARG A 64 1.61 -6.89 21.27
CA ARG A 64 3.05 -7.02 21.11
C ARG A 64 3.30 -7.38 19.65
N THR A 65 3.59 -6.36 18.84
CA THR A 65 3.99 -6.53 17.44
C THR A 65 5.17 -7.48 17.49
N ALA A 66 5.06 -8.63 16.81
CA ALA A 66 6.22 -9.48 16.57
C ALA A 66 7.36 -8.57 16.09
N ALA A 67 8.57 -8.74 16.64
CA ALA A 67 9.72 -7.92 16.27
C ALA A 67 9.75 -7.75 14.73
N PRO A 68 9.93 -6.52 14.21
CA PRO A 68 9.86 -6.31 12.78
C PRO A 68 10.89 -7.23 12.12
N ALA A 69 10.42 -8.11 11.24
CA ALA A 69 11.32 -8.89 10.42
C ALA A 69 12.25 -7.90 9.72
N GLU A 70 13.56 -8.09 9.83
CA GLU A 70 14.53 -7.30 9.08
C GLU A 70 14.08 -7.23 7.61
N ALA A 71 14.11 -6.04 7.00
CA ALA A 71 13.60 -5.82 5.66
C ALA A 71 14.73 -5.85 4.62
N ARG A 72 15.07 -7.05 4.14
CA ARG A 72 16.15 -7.27 3.18
C ARG A 72 15.66 -7.37 1.73
N ALA A 73 14.40 -7.74 1.51
CA ALA A 73 13.83 -7.79 0.18
C ALA A 73 13.55 -6.36 -0.33
N VAL A 74 13.90 -6.07 -1.57
CA VAL A 74 13.70 -4.77 -2.22
C VAL A 74 12.74 -4.94 -3.39
N TRP A 75 11.55 -4.38 -3.30
CA TRP A 75 10.57 -4.39 -4.38
C TRP A 75 10.94 -3.30 -5.39
N LEU A 76 11.50 -3.72 -6.52
CA LEU A 76 12.19 -2.87 -7.49
C LEU A 76 11.22 -2.07 -8.36
N ASP A 77 10.15 -2.73 -8.82
CA ASP A 77 9.13 -2.19 -9.70
C ASP A 77 7.85 -3.05 -9.60
N VAL A 78 6.77 -2.72 -10.32
CA VAL A 78 5.50 -3.47 -10.22
C VAL A 78 5.59 -4.93 -10.68
N ARG A 79 6.71 -5.37 -11.24
CA ARG A 79 6.93 -6.72 -11.78
C ARG A 79 8.03 -7.50 -11.07
N ARG A 80 8.94 -6.85 -10.36
CA ARG A 80 10.18 -7.48 -9.85
C ARG A 80 10.51 -7.12 -8.41
N LEU A 81 11.09 -8.08 -7.71
CA LEU A 81 11.67 -7.95 -6.38
C LEU A 81 13.09 -8.55 -6.36
N LEU A 82 14.01 -7.96 -5.61
CA LEU A 82 15.32 -8.54 -5.32
C LEU A 82 15.36 -9.01 -3.86
N TRP A 83 15.86 -10.22 -3.61
CA TRP A 83 16.28 -10.63 -2.28
C TRP A 83 17.79 -10.92 -2.26
N PRO A 84 18.62 -9.99 -1.74
CA PRO A 84 20.07 -10.15 -1.69
C PRO A 84 20.50 -11.37 -0.87
N GLY A 85 21.52 -12.07 -1.34
CA GLY A 85 22.12 -13.23 -0.65
C GLY A 85 21.32 -14.54 -0.73
N LEU A 86 20.16 -14.56 -1.39
CA LEU A 86 19.35 -15.76 -1.57
C LEU A 86 19.68 -16.49 -2.88
N PRO A 87 19.53 -17.83 -2.93
CA PRO A 87 19.86 -18.61 -4.13
C PRO A 87 18.93 -18.29 -5.30
N ALA A 88 19.42 -18.45 -6.53
CA ALA A 88 18.65 -18.18 -7.75
C ALA A 88 17.55 -19.23 -8.04
N THR A 89 17.44 -20.25 -7.19
CA THR A 89 16.45 -21.33 -7.28
C THR A 89 15.84 -21.56 -5.91
N GLY A 90 14.58 -21.99 -5.89
CA GLY A 90 13.82 -22.18 -4.66
C GLY A 90 12.36 -21.81 -4.85
N ARG A 91 11.57 -22.00 -3.80
CA ARG A 91 10.16 -21.62 -3.77
C ARG A 91 10.01 -20.32 -2.98
N TYR A 92 9.65 -19.26 -3.69
CA TYR A 92 9.52 -17.92 -3.11
C TYR A 92 8.09 -17.44 -3.15
N ARG A 93 7.66 -16.77 -2.09
CA ARG A 93 6.32 -16.19 -1.98
C ARG A 93 6.34 -14.81 -1.37
N LEU A 94 5.44 -13.95 -1.85
CA LEU A 94 5.10 -12.68 -1.21
C LEU A 94 3.80 -12.87 -0.44
N TYR A 95 3.89 -12.98 0.88
CA TYR A 95 2.75 -13.02 1.77
C TYR A 95 2.26 -11.61 2.09
N HIS A 96 0.94 -11.44 2.19
CA HIS A 96 0.33 -10.16 2.54
C HIS A 96 -0.76 -10.29 3.61
N ALA A 97 -0.89 -9.24 4.42
CA ALA A 97 -1.98 -9.11 5.39
C ALA A 97 -2.37 -7.64 5.59
N ALA A 98 -3.67 -7.36 5.52
CA ALA A 98 -4.23 -6.06 5.81
C ALA A 98 -4.07 -5.73 7.29
N ALA A 99 -4.40 -6.59 8.25
CA ALA A 99 -4.34 -6.18 9.67
C ALA A 99 -2.93 -6.22 10.30
N GLY A 100 -1.88 -6.58 9.56
CA GLY A 100 -0.50 -6.58 10.05
C GLY A 100 -0.17 -7.69 11.06
N GLN A 101 -0.91 -8.79 10.99
CA GLN A 101 -0.89 -9.88 11.96
C GLN A 101 0.04 -11.06 11.61
N MET A 102 0.80 -10.97 10.52
CA MET A 102 1.58 -12.11 10.04
C MET A 102 2.74 -12.46 10.95
N VAL A 103 2.96 -13.77 11.10
CA VAL A 103 4.10 -14.34 11.80
C VAL A 103 4.71 -15.44 10.92
N ALA A 104 5.99 -15.28 10.60
CA ALA A 104 6.78 -16.28 9.89
C ALA A 104 7.86 -16.84 10.82
N ARG A 105 7.84 -18.15 11.06
CA ARG A 105 8.83 -18.86 11.89
C ARG A 105 9.43 -20.00 11.09
N ALA A 106 10.76 -20.12 11.12
CA ALA A 106 11.45 -21.19 10.43
C ALA A 106 10.90 -22.58 10.83
N GLY A 107 10.69 -23.45 9.86
CA GLY A 107 10.14 -24.80 10.05
C GLY A 107 8.62 -24.87 10.23
N ALA A 108 7.89 -23.74 10.12
CA ALA A 108 6.44 -23.71 10.20
C ALA A 108 5.83 -22.93 9.02
N PRO A 109 4.55 -23.13 8.66
CA PRO A 109 3.86 -22.30 7.68
C PRO A 109 3.65 -20.88 8.21
N VAL A 110 3.59 -19.89 7.32
CA VAL A 110 3.21 -18.52 7.67
C VAL A 110 1.81 -18.49 8.28
N GLN A 111 1.67 -17.78 9.39
CA GLN A 111 0.41 -17.62 10.10
C GLN A 111 -0.13 -16.20 9.95
N GLY A 112 -1.46 -16.05 9.94
CA GLY A 112 -2.11 -14.75 9.91
C GLY A 112 -2.01 -14.02 8.56
N SER A 113 -1.70 -14.69 7.46
CA SER A 113 -1.74 -14.07 6.13
C SER A 113 -3.16 -14.03 5.57
N ASP A 114 -3.49 -12.99 4.82
CA ASP A 114 -4.73 -12.94 4.02
C ASP A 114 -4.56 -13.65 2.67
N GLY A 115 -3.31 -13.78 2.22
CA GLY A 115 -2.98 -14.45 0.97
C GLY A 115 -1.47 -14.44 0.70
N ALA A 116 -1.09 -15.08 -0.41
CA ALA A 116 0.28 -15.11 -0.89
C ALA A 116 0.32 -15.14 -2.41
N LEU A 117 1.29 -14.43 -2.99
CA LEU A 117 1.65 -14.53 -4.40
C LEU A 117 2.86 -15.45 -4.55
N GLU A 118 2.83 -16.31 -5.57
CA GLU A 118 4.01 -17.03 -5.99
C GLU A 118 4.97 -16.10 -6.73
N LEU A 119 6.25 -16.18 -6.39
CA LEU A 119 7.31 -15.39 -7.00
C LEU A 119 8.24 -16.32 -7.78
N ALA A 120 8.42 -16.05 -9.06
CA ALA A 120 9.26 -16.87 -9.93
C ALA A 120 10.69 -16.33 -9.98
N PRO A 121 11.73 -17.11 -9.64
CA PRO A 121 13.10 -16.72 -9.92
C PRO A 121 13.29 -16.46 -11.41
N THR A 122 13.82 -15.29 -11.77
CA THR A 122 14.02 -14.92 -13.18
C THR A 122 15.24 -15.60 -13.79
N GLY A 123 16.17 -16.09 -12.96
CA GLY A 123 17.49 -16.58 -13.37
C GLY A 123 18.44 -15.47 -13.82
N ALA A 124 17.99 -14.20 -13.84
CA ALA A 124 18.78 -13.05 -14.22
C ALA A 124 19.22 -12.25 -12.99
N ALA A 125 20.42 -11.68 -13.07
CA ALA A 125 20.86 -10.66 -12.13
C ALA A 125 20.30 -9.28 -12.52
N LEU A 126 20.47 -8.28 -11.65
CA LEU A 126 20.23 -6.89 -12.00
C LEU A 126 21.08 -6.49 -13.22
N GLY A 127 20.46 -5.77 -14.16
CA GLY A 127 21.08 -5.37 -15.42
C GLY A 127 21.38 -3.88 -15.50
N PRO A 128 21.84 -3.38 -16.66
CA PRO A 128 22.12 -1.95 -16.87
C PRO A 128 20.92 -1.02 -16.62
N GLY A 129 19.69 -1.52 -16.81
CA GLY A 129 18.46 -0.78 -16.51
C GLY A 129 18.16 -0.60 -15.02
N ASP A 130 18.89 -1.29 -14.15
CA ASP A 130 18.68 -1.30 -12.70
C ASP A 130 19.74 -0.45 -11.96
N ALA A 131 20.31 0.56 -12.63
CA ALA A 131 21.41 1.38 -12.11
C ALA A 131 21.09 2.06 -10.77
N ALA A 132 19.83 2.42 -10.54
CA ALA A 132 19.37 2.97 -9.25
C ALA A 132 19.61 2.02 -8.07
N TYR A 133 19.73 0.71 -8.34
CA TYR A 133 19.90 -0.36 -7.36
C TYR A 133 21.32 -0.95 -7.35
N ALA A 134 22.29 -0.30 -8.01
CA ALA A 134 23.67 -0.81 -8.12
C ALA A 134 24.39 -0.95 -6.76
N TYR A 135 23.88 -0.31 -5.71
CA TYR A 135 24.39 -0.44 -4.34
C TYR A 135 23.96 -1.74 -3.66
N LEU A 136 22.99 -2.48 -4.21
CA LEU A 136 22.50 -3.71 -3.63
C LEU A 136 23.45 -4.88 -3.91
N PRO A 137 23.72 -5.74 -2.90
CA PRO A 137 24.48 -6.95 -3.14
C PRO A 137 23.71 -7.92 -4.06
N PRO A 138 24.42 -8.85 -4.74
CA PRO A 138 23.78 -9.86 -5.56
C PRO A 138 22.79 -10.72 -4.77
N GLY A 139 21.78 -11.24 -5.48
CA GLY A 139 20.79 -12.15 -4.94
C GLY A 139 19.80 -12.58 -6.01
N VAL A 140 18.70 -13.19 -5.57
CA VAL A 140 17.66 -13.65 -6.48
C VAL A 140 16.75 -12.51 -6.89
N VAL A 141 16.62 -12.31 -8.20
CA VAL A 141 15.57 -11.48 -8.78
C VAL A 141 14.34 -12.37 -9.00
N LEU A 142 13.23 -11.92 -8.44
CA LEU A 142 11.96 -12.61 -8.36
C LEU A 142 10.93 -11.83 -9.16
N ALA A 143 10.25 -12.48 -10.11
CA ALA A 143 9.15 -11.93 -10.85
C ALA A 143 7.83 -12.15 -10.11
N LEU A 144 7.00 -11.11 -10.08
CA LEU A 144 5.60 -11.23 -9.70
C LEU A 144 4.80 -11.93 -10.81
N PRO A 145 3.62 -12.51 -10.49
CA PRO A 145 2.73 -13.07 -11.50
C PRO A 145 2.35 -12.04 -12.57
N SER A 146 2.32 -12.44 -13.85
CA SER A 146 1.99 -11.58 -14.99
C SER A 146 0.50 -11.26 -15.16
N GLY A 147 -0.35 -11.75 -14.27
CA GLY A 147 -1.80 -11.48 -14.25
C GLY A 147 -2.15 -10.16 -13.55
N SER A 148 -3.45 -9.95 -13.35
CA SER A 148 -3.98 -8.79 -12.62
C SER A 148 -3.67 -8.88 -11.12
N VAL A 149 -2.45 -8.51 -10.74
CA VAL A 149 -2.06 -8.31 -9.34
C VAL A 149 -2.46 -6.89 -8.95
N ASP A 150 -3.29 -6.75 -7.91
CA ASP A 150 -3.60 -5.43 -7.35
C ASP A 150 -2.43 -4.94 -6.48
N ILE A 151 -1.44 -4.36 -7.15
CA ILE A 151 -0.23 -3.81 -6.51
C ILE A 151 -0.61 -2.71 -5.51
N ALA A 152 -1.59 -1.86 -5.84
CA ALA A 152 -2.00 -0.76 -4.96
C ALA A 152 -2.59 -1.27 -3.65
N HIS A 153 -3.34 -2.38 -3.68
CA HIS A 153 -3.82 -3.05 -2.48
C HIS A 153 -2.67 -3.62 -1.64
N LEU A 154 -1.70 -4.30 -2.26
CA LEU A 154 -0.56 -4.90 -1.55
C LEU A 154 0.29 -3.86 -0.81
N LEU A 155 0.55 -2.71 -1.44
CA LEU A 155 1.38 -1.64 -0.88
C LEU A 155 0.79 -0.98 0.38
N ARG A 156 -0.47 -1.28 0.72
CA ARG A 156 -1.17 -0.79 1.92
C ARG A 156 -1.24 -1.81 3.06
N GLY A 157 -0.70 -3.01 2.83
CA GLY A 157 -0.67 -4.11 3.77
C GLY A 157 0.71 -4.31 4.41
N GLN A 158 0.76 -5.24 5.37
CA GLN A 158 2.01 -5.88 5.77
C GLN A 158 2.43 -6.86 4.68
N LEU A 159 3.72 -6.89 4.37
CA LEU A 159 4.30 -7.73 3.33
C LEU A 159 5.52 -8.48 3.87
N LEU A 160 5.60 -9.78 3.56
CA LEU A 160 6.75 -10.61 3.86
C LEU A 160 7.15 -11.40 2.62
N VAL A 161 8.44 -11.38 2.28
CA VAL A 161 9.00 -12.31 1.29
C VAL A 161 9.51 -13.52 2.02
N VAL A 162 9.12 -14.70 1.55
CA VAL A 162 9.39 -15.97 2.21
C VAL A 162 10.01 -16.94 1.20
N HIS A 163 11.12 -17.56 1.60
CA HIS A 163 11.70 -18.73 0.95
C HIS A 163 11.21 -19.96 1.70
N GLU A 164 10.55 -20.89 1.01
CA GLU A 164 9.87 -22.04 1.61
C GLU A 164 10.43 -23.37 1.11
N ASP A 165 10.24 -24.41 1.92
CA ASP A 165 10.45 -25.79 1.47
C ASP A 165 9.28 -26.27 0.56
N ALA A 166 9.35 -27.53 0.12
CA ALA A 166 8.33 -28.15 -0.71
C ALA A 166 7.00 -28.37 0.02
N GLN A 167 6.99 -28.36 1.35
CA GLN A 167 5.83 -28.53 2.21
C GLN A 167 5.18 -27.17 2.58
N GLY A 168 5.80 -26.05 2.23
CA GLY A 168 5.33 -24.72 2.57
C GLY A 168 5.74 -24.26 3.97
N HIS A 169 6.78 -24.86 4.55
CA HIS A 169 7.40 -24.32 5.76
C HIS A 169 8.41 -23.24 5.40
N VAL A 170 8.44 -22.20 6.22
CA VAL A 170 9.40 -21.10 6.11
C VAL A 170 10.81 -21.65 6.31
N LEU A 171 11.69 -21.42 5.34
CA LEU A 171 13.14 -21.56 5.51
C LEU A 171 13.74 -20.23 5.95
N GLN A 172 13.36 -19.15 5.26
CA GLN A 172 13.75 -17.78 5.59
C GLN A 172 12.57 -16.84 5.29
N ALA A 173 12.46 -15.75 6.05
CA ALA A 173 11.47 -14.71 5.83
C ALA A 173 12.07 -13.33 6.10
N THR A 174 11.61 -12.32 5.39
CA THR A 174 12.10 -10.94 5.52
C THR A 174 10.97 -9.95 5.20
N GLY A 175 11.05 -8.74 5.78
CA GLY A 175 10.21 -7.62 5.36
C GLY A 175 10.59 -7.11 3.97
N THR A 176 9.73 -6.25 3.40
CA THR A 176 9.91 -5.71 2.04
C THR A 176 10.11 -4.20 2.06
N GLN A 177 11.14 -3.72 1.38
CA GLN A 177 11.36 -2.30 1.08
C GLN A 177 10.60 -1.93 -0.19
N LEU A 178 9.78 -0.87 -0.13
CA LEU A 178 8.74 -0.61 -1.14
C LEU A 178 9.02 0.55 -2.09
N ALA A 179 10.11 1.30 -1.89
CA ALA A 179 10.36 2.55 -2.61
C ALA A 179 10.27 2.40 -4.13
N GLY A 180 10.97 1.42 -4.71
CA GLY A 180 10.95 1.17 -6.16
C GLY A 180 9.56 0.87 -6.72
N ALA A 181 8.82 -0.02 -6.04
CA ALA A 181 7.45 -0.34 -6.41
C ALA A 181 6.49 0.86 -6.28
N LEU A 182 6.72 1.75 -5.30
CA LEU A 182 5.94 2.97 -5.14
C LEU A 182 6.22 3.96 -6.27
N ASP A 183 7.49 4.18 -6.60
CA ASP A 183 7.90 5.07 -7.69
C ASP A 183 7.35 4.58 -9.04
N ASP A 184 7.47 3.29 -9.33
CA ASP A 184 6.96 2.71 -10.58
C ASP A 184 5.42 2.71 -10.63
N ARG A 185 4.74 2.31 -9.53
CA ARG A 185 3.27 2.28 -9.50
C ARG A 185 2.65 3.67 -9.58
N TYR A 186 3.26 4.66 -8.94
CA TYR A 186 2.72 6.01 -8.79
C TYR A 186 3.52 7.05 -9.56
N ALA A 187 4.23 6.67 -10.63
CA ALA A 187 5.00 7.58 -11.47
C ALA A 187 4.17 8.77 -12.01
N SER A 188 2.85 8.60 -12.18
CA SER A 188 1.95 9.69 -12.58
C SER A 188 1.85 10.83 -11.54
N ALA A 189 2.29 10.58 -10.30
CA ALA A 189 2.34 11.58 -9.23
C ALA A 189 3.21 12.79 -9.59
N ASP A 190 4.23 12.62 -10.44
CA ASP A 190 5.12 13.70 -10.90
C ASP A 190 4.35 14.81 -11.65
N ALA A 191 3.22 14.47 -12.26
CA ALA A 191 2.35 15.43 -12.94
C ALA A 191 1.26 16.03 -12.03
N SER A 192 1.27 15.70 -10.73
CA SER A 192 0.26 16.21 -9.80
C SER A 192 0.41 17.71 -9.54
N PRO A 193 -0.69 18.42 -9.24
CA PRO A 193 -0.61 19.78 -8.72
C PRO A 193 0.21 19.84 -7.42
N PRO A 194 0.67 21.04 -7.00
CA PRO A 194 1.48 21.20 -5.79
C PRO A 194 0.87 20.53 -4.56
N LEU A 195 1.73 19.80 -3.83
CA LEU A 195 1.40 19.19 -2.55
C LEU A 195 1.32 20.25 -1.44
N GLY A 196 0.72 19.88 -0.31
CA GLY A 196 0.52 20.78 0.83
C GLY A 196 -0.79 21.57 0.76
N ALA A 197 -0.83 22.69 1.48
CA ALA A 197 -1.98 23.60 1.52
C ALA A 197 -1.79 24.73 0.51
N THR A 198 -2.65 24.80 -0.51
CA THR A 198 -2.63 25.86 -1.52
C THR A 198 -3.85 26.76 -1.33
N PRO A 199 -3.67 28.07 -1.06
CA PRO A 199 -4.79 29.01 -0.98
C PRO A 199 -5.67 29.00 -2.24
N ALA A 200 -6.97 29.11 -2.05
CA ALA A 200 -7.97 29.18 -3.12
C ALA A 200 -9.00 30.28 -2.81
N ALA A 201 -9.84 30.61 -3.79
CA ALA A 201 -10.83 31.70 -3.65
C ALA A 201 -11.76 31.53 -2.43
N THR A 202 -12.04 30.30 -2.01
CA THR A 202 -12.96 29.98 -0.89
C THR A 202 -12.31 29.13 0.21
N GLY A 203 -10.99 29.24 0.41
CA GLY A 203 -10.29 28.49 1.46
C GLY A 203 -8.91 28.01 1.01
N ALA A 204 -8.66 26.71 1.13
CA ALA A 204 -7.41 26.08 0.69
C ALA A 204 -7.66 24.68 0.16
N VAL A 205 -6.92 24.31 -0.88
CA VAL A 205 -6.84 22.93 -1.37
C VAL A 205 -5.68 22.23 -0.68
N TRP A 206 -5.95 21.06 -0.13
CA TRP A 206 -4.99 20.25 0.62
C TRP A 206 -4.63 19.01 -0.19
N ARG A 207 -3.33 18.75 -0.35
CA ARG A 207 -2.82 17.55 -1.02
C ARG A 207 -1.70 16.90 -0.22
N LEU A 208 -1.74 15.58 -0.11
CA LEU A 208 -0.71 14.78 0.56
C LEU A 208 -0.43 13.52 -0.27
N TRP A 209 0.82 13.31 -0.66
CA TRP A 209 1.22 12.03 -1.24
C TRP A 209 1.43 11.02 -0.11
N ALA A 210 0.54 10.02 -0.03
CA ALA A 210 0.57 8.98 0.99
C ALA A 210 -0.02 7.67 0.44
N PRO A 211 0.58 7.08 -0.60
CA PRO A 211 0.03 5.93 -1.32
C PRO A 211 -0.21 4.68 -0.46
N THR A 212 0.63 4.48 0.56
CA THR A 212 0.55 3.34 1.50
C THR A 212 -0.47 3.58 2.63
N ALA A 213 -0.93 4.82 2.82
CA ALA A 213 -1.96 5.13 3.81
C ALA A 213 -3.27 4.43 3.44
N ARG A 214 -4.00 3.96 4.46
CA ARG A 214 -5.33 3.34 4.29
C ARG A 214 -6.46 4.35 4.37
N ALA A 215 -6.23 5.40 5.14
CA ALA A 215 -7.12 6.52 5.30
C ALA A 215 -6.29 7.75 5.64
N VAL A 216 -6.66 8.89 5.09
CA VAL A 216 -6.12 10.20 5.46
C VAL A 216 -7.30 11.10 5.79
N SER A 217 -7.19 11.80 6.91
CA SER A 217 -8.15 12.81 7.33
C SER A 217 -7.42 14.10 7.70
N LEU A 218 -8.07 15.24 7.52
CA LEU A 218 -7.58 16.56 7.85
C LEU A 218 -8.36 17.08 9.07
N CYS A 219 -7.62 17.40 10.13
CA CYS A 219 -8.14 18.09 11.31
C CYS A 219 -7.87 19.58 11.19
N LEU A 220 -8.91 20.41 11.24
CA LEU A 220 -8.78 21.86 11.18
C LEU A 220 -8.95 22.48 12.56
N TYR A 221 -8.14 23.49 12.84
CA TYR A 221 -8.08 24.17 14.13
C TYR A 221 -8.25 25.67 13.91
N ALA A 222 -8.95 26.35 14.82
CA ALA A 222 -9.07 27.81 14.75
C ALA A 222 -7.75 28.49 15.12
N ARG A 223 -7.02 27.92 16.08
CA ARG A 223 -5.72 28.36 16.59
C ARG A 223 -4.89 27.14 17.01
N GLY A 224 -3.57 27.27 17.08
CA GLY A 224 -2.66 26.15 17.39
C GLY A 224 -2.82 25.53 18.78
N ASP A 225 -3.51 26.22 19.70
CA ASP A 225 -3.81 25.82 21.07
C ASP A 225 -5.30 25.45 21.30
N SER A 226 -6.10 25.45 20.23
CA SER A 226 -7.53 25.12 20.30
C SER A 226 -7.79 23.65 19.96
N ALA A 227 -8.96 23.13 20.36
CA ALA A 227 -9.44 21.84 19.89
C ALA A 227 -9.79 21.88 18.40
N ALA A 228 -9.78 20.72 17.74
CA ALA A 228 -10.18 20.63 16.34
C ALA A 228 -11.64 21.09 16.17
N THR A 229 -11.86 21.96 15.19
CA THR A 229 -13.19 22.45 14.81
C THR A 229 -13.81 21.62 13.69
N GLN A 230 -12.97 20.95 12.89
CA GLN A 230 -13.42 20.07 11.81
C GLN A 230 -12.51 18.85 11.68
N HIS A 231 -13.10 17.74 11.23
CA HIS A 231 -12.41 16.51 10.85
C HIS A 231 -13.00 16.05 9.51
N VAL A 232 -12.22 16.13 8.44
CA VAL A 232 -12.67 15.83 7.08
C VAL A 232 -11.85 14.69 6.48
N PHE A 233 -12.54 13.71 5.90
CA PHE A 233 -11.87 12.64 5.16
C PHE A 233 -11.32 13.18 3.84
N MET A 234 -10.07 12.83 3.52
CA MET A 234 -9.48 13.18 2.24
C MET A 234 -9.82 12.12 1.19
N ARG A 235 -9.95 12.53 -0.08
CA ARG A 235 -10.21 11.65 -1.21
C ARG A 235 -8.90 11.13 -1.79
N PHE A 236 -8.78 9.81 -1.90
CA PHE A 236 -7.63 9.16 -2.53
C PHE A 236 -7.75 9.14 -4.06
N ASP A 237 -6.66 9.48 -4.74
CA ASP A 237 -6.47 9.33 -6.18
C ASP A 237 -5.64 8.06 -6.45
N ALA A 238 -6.24 7.10 -7.16
CA ALA A 238 -5.66 5.78 -7.37
C ALA A 238 -4.52 5.73 -8.38
N ASP A 239 -4.39 6.76 -9.22
CA ASP A 239 -3.36 6.81 -10.25
C ASP A 239 -2.08 7.42 -9.68
N THR A 240 -2.22 8.46 -8.86
CA THR A 240 -1.11 9.26 -8.32
C THR A 240 -0.72 8.90 -6.89
N GLY A 241 -1.60 8.23 -6.12
CA GLY A 241 -1.33 7.98 -4.71
C GLY A 241 -1.56 9.20 -3.79
N VAL A 242 -2.10 10.29 -4.35
CA VAL A 242 -2.33 11.55 -3.65
C VAL A 242 -3.71 11.53 -2.97
N TRP A 243 -3.74 12.03 -1.74
CA TRP A 243 -4.97 12.34 -1.01
C TRP A 243 -5.28 13.83 -1.16
N SER A 244 -6.54 14.19 -1.43
CA SER A 244 -6.95 15.58 -1.64
C SER A 244 -8.22 15.98 -0.89
N TYR A 245 -8.29 17.25 -0.49
CA TYR A 245 -9.49 17.92 -0.01
C TYR A 245 -9.53 19.34 -0.59
N HIS A 246 -10.71 19.80 -1.03
CA HIS A 246 -10.91 21.05 -1.77
C HIS A 246 -11.94 21.94 -1.09
#